data_AF-A0A1E3BGY0-F1
#
_entry.id   AF-A0A1E3BGY0-F1
#
_cell.length_a   1.000
_cell.length_b   1.000
_cell.length_c   1.000
_cell.angle_alpha   90.00
_cell.angle_beta   90.00
_cell.angle_gamma   90.00
#
_symmetry.space_group_name_H-M   'P 1'
#
loop_
_entity.id
_entity.type
_entity.pdbx_description
1 polymer ?
#
loop_
_entity_poly.entity_id
_entity_poly.type
_entity_poly.pdbx_seq_one_letter_code
_entity_poly.pdbx_strand_id
1 'polypeptide(L)'
;MSAPNYPTGPNTRNAPGPRELVRRPRDLHAEADPATYVNPMDARIFPKLQDEIYKLLEEVELREVVFNEAEEILARDPTWGFYAFIMDYPPDMLEKIPQAMENLIEVTRRNIRAQSTSAYTEEAFRRFKLGVVEDKEALSGASDDRVRAEFRAQLRTLQQLGENDFIRTPARNYACLVLDKPTVFMLADLSFPDNMRDDWPHFHVKAIRIVDAWWKRPATNVSSY
;
A
#
# COMPACT_ATOMS: atom_id res chain seq x y z
N MET A 1 -39.26 48.02 -12.57
CA MET A 1 -38.12 47.34 -13.21
C MET A 1 -37.37 46.57 -12.14
N SER A 2 -37.59 45.26 -12.04
CA SER A 2 -36.83 44.34 -11.18
C SER A 2 -36.85 42.94 -11.81
N ALA A 3 -35.73 42.24 -11.62
CA ALA A 3 -35.10 41.17 -12.41
C ALA A 3 -35.91 39.91 -12.80
N PRO A 4 -35.49 39.19 -13.86
CA PRO A 4 -36.05 37.91 -14.27
C PRO A 4 -35.55 36.74 -13.39
N ASN A 5 -36.44 35.79 -13.14
CA ASN A 5 -36.16 34.48 -12.54
C ASN A 5 -35.28 33.64 -13.46
N TYR A 6 -34.11 33.22 -12.98
CA TYR A 6 -33.32 32.18 -13.63
C TYR A 6 -33.75 30.79 -13.13
N PRO A 7 -33.91 29.79 -14.01
CA PRO A 7 -34.16 28.42 -13.60
C PRO A 7 -32.91 27.84 -12.92
N THR A 8 -33.13 27.23 -11.76
CA THR A 8 -32.14 26.42 -11.05
C THR A 8 -31.67 25.28 -11.95
N GLY A 9 -30.37 25.31 -12.30
CA GLY A 9 -29.72 24.24 -13.04
C GLY A 9 -29.78 22.90 -12.30
N PRO A 10 -29.57 21.78 -13.01
CA PRO A 10 -29.67 20.45 -12.43
C PRO A 10 -28.59 20.25 -11.36
N ASN A 11 -29.03 19.76 -10.20
CA ASN A 11 -28.19 19.30 -9.08
C ASN A 11 -27.00 18.47 -9.59
N THR A 12 -25.82 19.07 -9.54
CA THR A 12 -24.55 18.34 -9.65
C THR A 12 -24.37 17.42 -8.45
N ARG A 13 -24.37 16.11 -8.72
CA ARG A 13 -23.52 15.07 -8.12
C ARG A 13 -23.28 15.17 -6.61
N ASN A 14 -24.01 14.36 -5.85
CA ASN A 14 -23.39 13.66 -4.73
C ASN A 14 -22.76 12.39 -5.29
N ALA A 15 -21.49 12.47 -5.70
CA ALA A 15 -20.70 11.25 -5.79
C ALA A 15 -20.60 10.68 -4.37
N PRO A 16 -20.85 9.37 -4.18
CA PRO A 16 -20.78 8.75 -2.87
C PRO A 16 -19.41 9.01 -2.23
N GLY A 17 -19.41 9.41 -0.96
CA GLY A 17 -18.17 9.65 -0.21
C GLY A 17 -17.39 8.33 -0.04
N PRO A 18 -16.07 8.37 0.23
CA PRO A 18 -15.23 7.16 0.33
C PRO A 18 -15.70 6.11 1.36
N ARG A 19 -16.60 6.48 2.28
CA ARG A 19 -17.26 5.53 3.22
C ARG A 19 -18.28 4.60 2.55
N GLU A 20 -18.86 4.97 1.42
CA GLU A 20 -19.89 4.16 0.73
C GLU A 20 -19.29 3.08 -0.19
N LEU A 21 -17.96 3.03 -0.33
CA LEU A 21 -17.25 2.10 -1.23
C LEU A 21 -16.46 1.00 -0.51
N VAL A 22 -16.39 1.02 0.82
CA VAL A 22 -15.52 0.16 1.62
C VAL A 22 -16.36 -0.72 2.55
N ARG A 23 -16.27 -2.05 2.38
CA ARG A 23 -17.07 -3.04 3.15
C ARG A 23 -16.33 -3.47 4.40
N ARG A 24 -17.02 -3.63 5.53
CA ARG A 24 -16.36 -4.04 6.79
C ARG A 24 -15.91 -5.51 6.74
N PRO A 25 -14.82 -5.88 7.44
CA PRO A 25 -14.36 -7.27 7.49
C PRO A 25 -15.47 -8.24 7.91
N ARG A 26 -16.27 -7.88 8.93
CA ARG A 26 -17.37 -8.74 9.41
C ARG A 26 -18.43 -9.04 8.34
N ASP A 27 -18.77 -8.06 7.52
CA ASP A 27 -19.75 -8.22 6.45
C ASP A 27 -19.19 -9.14 5.35
N LEU A 28 -17.91 -8.93 5.01
CA LEU A 28 -17.19 -9.78 4.06
C LEU A 28 -17.06 -11.23 4.54
N HIS A 29 -16.92 -11.44 5.85
CA HIS A 29 -16.82 -12.78 6.41
C HIS A 29 -18.10 -13.59 6.19
N ALA A 30 -19.27 -12.95 6.28
CA ALA A 30 -20.55 -13.59 6.00
C ALA A 30 -20.74 -13.92 4.51
N GLU A 31 -20.10 -13.14 3.62
CA GLU A 31 -20.14 -13.32 2.16
C GLU A 31 -19.02 -14.24 1.63
N ALA A 32 -18.03 -14.58 2.46
CA ALA A 32 -16.86 -15.33 2.03
C ALA A 32 -17.22 -16.78 1.67
N ASP A 33 -16.99 -17.14 0.41
CA ASP A 33 -17.20 -18.49 -0.08
C ASP A 33 -15.86 -19.23 -0.27
N PRO A 34 -15.57 -20.29 0.51
CA PRO A 34 -14.38 -21.12 0.35
C PRO A 34 -14.26 -21.80 -1.02
N ALA A 35 -15.35 -21.96 -1.79
CA ALA A 35 -15.25 -22.48 -3.15
C ALA A 35 -14.51 -21.51 -4.09
N THR A 36 -14.34 -20.25 -3.69
CA THR A 36 -13.66 -19.23 -4.48
C THR A 36 -12.16 -19.16 -4.24
N TYR A 37 -11.53 -20.03 -3.44
CA TYR A 37 -10.06 -20.07 -3.42
C TYR A 37 -9.50 -20.54 -4.77
N VAL A 38 -8.39 -19.94 -5.21
CA VAL A 38 -7.68 -20.39 -6.43
C VAL A 38 -7.15 -21.82 -6.27
N ASN A 39 -6.70 -22.16 -5.07
CA ASN A 39 -6.21 -23.48 -4.74
C ASN A 39 -7.22 -24.21 -3.83
N PRO A 40 -7.78 -25.35 -4.28
CA PRO A 40 -8.75 -26.12 -3.49
C PRO A 40 -8.21 -26.64 -2.14
N MET A 41 -6.90 -26.76 -1.97
CA MET A 41 -6.30 -27.13 -0.68
C MET A 41 -6.44 -26.00 0.35
N ASP A 42 -6.34 -24.76 -0.10
CA ASP A 42 -6.43 -23.56 0.74
C ASP A 42 -7.85 -23.43 1.32
N ALA A 43 -8.88 -23.74 0.51
CA ALA A 43 -10.27 -23.85 0.95
C ALA A 43 -10.50 -24.85 2.10
N ARG A 44 -9.62 -25.85 2.27
CA ARG A 44 -9.71 -26.86 3.35
C ARG A 44 -8.93 -26.46 4.61
N ILE A 45 -7.92 -25.61 4.45
CA ILE A 45 -6.94 -25.26 5.48
C ILE A 45 -7.30 -23.94 6.14
N PHE A 46 -7.56 -22.88 5.36
CA PHE A 46 -7.75 -21.53 5.89
C PHE A 46 -9.02 -21.31 6.72
N PRO A 47 -10.13 -22.05 6.55
CA PRO A 47 -11.22 -22.00 7.52
C PRO A 47 -10.78 -22.38 8.96
N LYS A 48 -9.62 -23.03 9.12
CA LYS A 48 -9.05 -23.43 10.42
C LYS A 48 -7.92 -22.53 10.91
N LEU A 49 -7.22 -21.82 10.01
CA LEU A 49 -6.05 -20.99 10.33
C LEU A 49 -6.30 -19.48 10.25
N GLN A 50 -7.52 -19.09 9.85
CA GLN A 50 -7.95 -17.73 9.56
C GLN A 50 -7.18 -17.14 8.36
N ASP A 51 -7.93 -16.65 7.39
CA ASP A 51 -7.40 -16.10 6.13
C ASP A 51 -6.52 -14.86 6.39
N GLU A 52 -5.31 -14.83 5.82
CA GLU A 52 -4.34 -13.75 6.06
C GLU A 52 -4.79 -12.41 5.45
N ILE A 53 -5.53 -12.43 4.35
CA ILE A 53 -6.09 -11.22 3.74
C ILE A 53 -7.24 -10.70 4.59
N TYR A 54 -8.01 -11.59 5.22
CA TYR A 54 -8.99 -11.18 6.22
C TYR A 54 -8.33 -10.49 7.43
N LYS A 55 -7.22 -11.03 7.97
CA LYS A 55 -6.45 -10.39 9.06
C LYS A 55 -5.90 -9.02 8.65
N LEU A 56 -5.40 -8.90 7.42
CA LEU A 56 -4.99 -7.60 6.87
C LEU A 56 -6.15 -6.59 6.88
N LEU A 57 -7.35 -6.99 6.45
CA LEU A 57 -8.53 -6.13 6.45
C LEU A 57 -8.96 -5.72 7.87
N GLU A 58 -8.83 -6.61 8.85
CA GLU A 58 -9.06 -6.29 10.27
C GLU A 58 -8.04 -5.27 10.79
N GLU A 59 -6.75 -5.45 10.48
CA GLU A 59 -5.70 -4.48 10.85
C GLU A 59 -5.93 -3.12 10.19
N VAL A 60 -6.40 -3.09 8.94
CA VAL A 60 -6.73 -1.84 8.25
C VAL A 60 -7.93 -1.16 8.91
N GLU A 61 -8.99 -1.89 9.27
CA GLU A 61 -10.14 -1.30 9.98
C GLU A 61 -9.73 -0.77 11.36
N LEU A 62 -8.87 -1.49 12.10
CA LEU A 62 -8.33 -1.05 13.38
C LEU A 62 -7.50 0.24 13.24
N ARG A 63 -6.82 0.40 12.11
CA ARG A 63 -5.87 1.48 11.83
C ARG A 63 -6.39 2.53 10.85
N GLU A 64 -7.68 2.55 10.52
CA GLU A 64 -8.17 3.51 9.53
C GLU A 64 -8.27 4.94 10.08
N VAL A 65 -8.38 5.10 11.40
CA VAL A 65 -8.57 6.41 12.03
C VAL A 65 -7.22 7.12 12.18
N VAL A 66 -7.15 8.34 11.67
CA VAL A 66 -5.96 9.21 11.77
C VAL A 66 -6.24 10.26 12.83
N PHE A 67 -5.33 10.39 13.80
CA PHE A 67 -5.44 11.29 14.93
C PHE A 67 -4.37 12.38 14.91
N ASN A 68 -4.71 13.62 15.27
CA ASN A 68 -3.72 14.68 15.53
C ASN A 68 -3.04 14.47 16.89
N GLU A 69 -2.05 15.29 17.20
CA GLU A 69 -1.32 15.23 18.47
C GLU A 69 -2.23 15.35 19.71
N ALA A 70 -3.35 16.06 19.61
CA ALA A 70 -4.36 16.21 20.65
C ALA A 70 -5.36 15.03 20.73
N GLU A 71 -5.09 13.92 20.03
CA GLU A 71 -5.95 12.73 19.93
C GLU A 71 -7.33 12.99 19.29
N GLU A 72 -7.47 14.09 18.57
CA GLU A 72 -8.67 14.39 17.80
C GLU A 72 -8.61 13.69 16.44
N ILE A 73 -9.76 13.21 15.96
CA ILE A 73 -9.85 12.55 14.66
C ILE A 73 -9.66 13.58 13.55
N LEU A 74 -8.55 13.47 12.82
CA LEU A 74 -8.27 14.28 11.63
C LEU A 74 -9.00 13.74 10.40
N ALA A 75 -8.91 12.43 10.18
CA ALA A 75 -9.40 11.79 8.98
C ALA A 75 -9.61 10.29 9.21
N ARG A 76 -10.18 9.64 8.19
CA ARG A 76 -10.14 8.18 8.05
C ARG A 76 -9.50 7.81 6.72
N ASP A 77 -8.55 6.90 6.77
CA ASP A 77 -7.82 6.37 5.63
C ASP A 77 -7.85 4.84 5.68
N PRO A 78 -8.85 4.19 5.06
CA PRO A 78 -9.02 2.74 5.09
C PRO A 78 -8.11 2.03 4.07
N THR A 79 -6.97 2.64 3.71
CA THR A 79 -6.05 2.09 2.71
C THR A 79 -4.86 1.39 3.35
N TRP A 80 -4.28 0.46 2.60
CA TRP A 80 -3.03 -0.21 2.91
C TRP A 80 -2.13 -0.26 1.68
N GLY A 81 -0.87 -0.62 1.87
CA GLY A 81 0.11 -0.70 0.80
C GLY A 81 1.39 -0.01 1.23
N PHE A 82 2.07 0.65 0.30
CA PHE A 82 3.41 1.18 0.52
C PHE A 82 3.62 2.52 -0.18
N TYR A 83 4.66 3.22 0.25
CA TYR A 83 5.27 4.27 -0.56
C TYR A 83 6.42 3.67 -1.37
N ALA A 84 6.56 4.07 -2.63
CA ALA A 84 7.64 3.70 -3.53
C ALA A 84 8.54 4.90 -3.79
N PHE A 85 9.76 4.87 -3.26
CA PHE A 85 10.75 5.94 -3.38
C PHE A 85 11.63 5.68 -4.60
N ILE A 86 11.62 6.61 -5.55
CA ILE A 86 12.46 6.55 -6.75
C ILE A 86 13.86 7.07 -6.42
N MET A 87 14.88 6.28 -6.74
CA MET A 87 16.28 6.57 -6.35
C MET A 87 17.15 7.06 -7.49
N ASP A 88 16.76 6.77 -8.72
CA ASP A 88 17.52 7.07 -9.92
C ASP A 88 16.62 7.82 -10.91
N TYR A 89 17.20 8.78 -11.63
CA TYR A 89 16.46 9.67 -12.53
C TYR A 89 17.02 9.78 -13.96
N PRO A 90 17.59 8.71 -14.57
CA PRO A 90 17.92 8.77 -15.99
C PRO A 90 16.63 8.70 -16.84
N PRO A 91 16.58 9.38 -18.00
CA PRO A 91 15.35 9.48 -18.80
C PRO A 91 14.72 8.13 -19.16
N ASP A 92 15.53 7.14 -19.49
CA ASP A 92 15.09 5.78 -19.86
C ASP A 92 14.41 5.02 -18.72
N MET A 93 14.76 5.33 -17.47
CA MET A 93 14.10 4.77 -16.30
C MET A 93 12.77 5.46 -16.04
N LEU A 94 12.71 6.79 -16.16
CA LEU A 94 11.49 7.56 -15.91
C LEU A 94 10.35 7.11 -16.83
N GLU A 95 10.66 6.80 -18.09
CA GLU A 95 9.71 6.23 -19.05
C GLU A 95 9.17 4.85 -18.64
N LYS A 96 9.94 4.07 -17.86
CA LYS A 96 9.55 2.73 -17.40
C LYS A 96 8.80 2.73 -16.07
N ILE A 97 8.80 3.83 -15.30
CA ILE A 97 8.14 3.88 -13.99
C ILE A 97 6.64 3.52 -14.09
N PRO A 98 5.84 4.06 -15.03
CA PRO A 98 4.42 3.69 -15.12
C PRO A 98 4.20 2.18 -15.26
N GLN A 99 4.91 1.54 -16.20
CA GLN A 99 4.81 0.09 -16.41
C GLN A 99 5.29 -0.70 -15.18
N ALA A 100 6.37 -0.26 -14.54
CA ALA A 100 6.87 -0.88 -13.32
C ALA A 100 5.82 -0.83 -12.19
N MET A 101 5.10 0.29 -12.05
CA MET A 101 4.08 0.46 -11.02
C MET A 101 2.84 -0.37 -11.33
N GLU A 102 2.40 -0.39 -12.58
CA GLU A 102 1.30 -1.27 -13.02
C GLU A 102 1.62 -2.74 -12.75
N ASN A 103 2.83 -3.19 -13.09
CA ASN A 103 3.24 -4.57 -12.84
C ASN A 103 3.35 -4.88 -11.34
N LEU A 104 3.83 -3.94 -10.52
CA LEU A 104 3.86 -4.14 -9.06
C LEU A 104 2.44 -4.24 -8.47
N ILE A 105 1.51 -3.41 -8.95
CA ILE A 105 0.08 -3.49 -8.59
C ILE A 105 -0.49 -4.85 -8.98
N GLU A 106 -0.18 -5.33 -10.19
CA GLU A 106 -0.67 -6.62 -10.69
C GLU A 106 -0.08 -7.82 -9.93
N VAL A 107 1.22 -7.82 -9.62
CA VAL A 107 1.85 -8.84 -8.76
C VAL A 107 1.15 -8.87 -7.41
N THR A 108 0.91 -7.70 -6.81
CA THR A 108 0.22 -7.58 -5.52
C THR A 108 -1.20 -8.14 -5.61
N ARG A 109 -1.96 -7.77 -6.65
CA ARG A 109 -3.31 -8.28 -6.90
C ARG A 109 -3.36 -9.80 -6.99
N ARG A 110 -2.47 -10.39 -7.80
CA ARG A 110 -2.40 -11.84 -8.00
C ARG A 110 -1.96 -12.57 -6.73
N ASN A 111 -1.02 -11.98 -5.99
CA ASN A 111 -0.55 -12.54 -4.72
C ASN A 111 -1.65 -12.59 -3.65
N ILE A 112 -2.44 -11.52 -3.50
CA ILE A 112 -3.62 -11.51 -2.61
C ILE A 112 -4.63 -12.56 -3.08
N ARG A 113 -4.91 -12.60 -4.39
CA ARG A 113 -5.89 -13.51 -4.96
C ARG A 113 -5.54 -14.98 -4.75
N ALA A 114 -4.25 -15.31 -4.84
CA ALA A 114 -3.74 -16.67 -4.64
C ALA A 114 -3.92 -17.16 -3.20
N GLN A 115 -4.00 -16.24 -2.24
CA GLN A 115 -4.03 -16.57 -0.80
C GLN A 115 -5.43 -16.53 -0.18
N SER A 116 -6.46 -16.10 -0.91
CA SER A 116 -7.73 -15.74 -0.29
C SER A 116 -8.95 -15.97 -1.17
N THR A 117 -10.14 -15.83 -0.57
CA THR A 117 -11.44 -15.81 -1.29
C THR A 117 -11.59 -14.57 -2.16
N SER A 118 -12.49 -14.61 -3.14
CA SER A 118 -12.76 -13.45 -4.00
C SER A 118 -13.26 -12.23 -3.21
N ALA A 119 -14.12 -12.42 -2.21
CA ALA A 119 -14.69 -11.32 -1.42
C ALA A 119 -13.61 -10.50 -0.69
N TYR A 120 -12.71 -11.18 0.02
CA TYR A 120 -11.59 -10.52 0.71
C TYR A 120 -10.59 -9.94 -0.27
N THR A 121 -10.28 -10.65 -1.36
CA THR A 121 -9.34 -10.19 -2.38
C THR A 121 -9.80 -8.88 -3.01
N GLU A 122 -11.07 -8.80 -3.43
CA GLU A 122 -11.63 -7.61 -4.06
C GLU A 122 -11.62 -6.41 -3.13
N GLU A 123 -11.97 -6.61 -1.86
CA GLU A 123 -11.91 -5.53 -0.87
C GLU A 123 -10.47 -5.10 -0.59
N ALA A 124 -9.56 -6.05 -0.35
CA ALA A 124 -8.16 -5.75 -0.09
C ALA A 124 -7.56 -5.00 -1.27
N PHE A 125 -7.80 -5.43 -2.50
CA PHE A 125 -7.31 -4.71 -3.68
C PHE A 125 -7.94 -3.33 -3.83
N ARG A 126 -9.24 -3.16 -3.53
CA ARG A 126 -9.91 -1.84 -3.55
C ARG A 126 -9.28 -0.86 -2.56
N ARG A 127 -8.79 -1.36 -1.42
CA ARG A 127 -8.11 -0.58 -0.38
C ARG A 127 -6.61 -0.44 -0.63
N PHE A 128 -6.05 -1.14 -1.62
CA PHE A 128 -4.62 -1.09 -1.91
C PHE A 128 -4.25 0.26 -2.53
N LYS A 129 -3.22 0.88 -1.99
CA LYS A 129 -2.69 2.18 -2.42
C LYS A 129 -1.17 2.14 -2.44
N LEU A 130 -0.62 2.48 -3.59
CA LEU A 130 0.82 2.66 -3.80
C LEU A 130 1.09 4.15 -4.03
N GLY A 131 1.85 4.79 -3.13
CA GLY A 131 2.24 6.19 -3.26
C GLY A 131 3.63 6.31 -3.87
N VAL A 132 3.77 6.88 -5.06
CA VAL A 132 5.09 7.12 -5.66
C VAL A 132 5.66 8.44 -5.15
N VAL A 133 6.92 8.43 -4.71
CA VAL A 133 7.64 9.59 -4.20
C VAL A 133 8.84 9.85 -5.09
N GLU A 134 8.79 10.99 -5.77
CA GLU A 134 9.85 11.48 -6.66
C GLU A 134 10.41 12.78 -6.09
N ASP A 135 11.62 12.70 -5.53
CA ASP A 135 12.40 13.85 -5.10
C ASP A 135 13.86 13.63 -5.48
N LYS A 136 14.22 14.09 -6.68
CA LYS A 136 15.58 13.91 -7.21
C LYS A 136 16.65 14.53 -6.33
N GLU A 137 16.35 15.67 -5.71
CA GLU A 137 17.33 16.39 -4.89
C GLU A 137 17.60 15.63 -3.58
N ALA A 138 16.56 15.06 -2.97
CA ALA A 138 16.70 14.34 -1.70
C ALA A 138 17.12 12.87 -1.86
N LEU A 139 16.75 12.21 -2.97
CA LEU A 139 16.82 10.75 -3.12
C LEU A 139 17.87 10.25 -4.12
N SER A 140 18.34 11.08 -5.06
CA SER A 140 19.29 10.63 -6.09
C SER A 140 20.58 10.08 -5.45
N GLY A 141 20.82 8.77 -5.57
CA GLY A 141 21.98 8.11 -4.97
C GLY A 141 22.01 8.12 -3.43
N ALA A 142 20.87 8.36 -2.79
CA ALA A 142 20.77 8.42 -1.33
C ALA A 142 21.01 7.06 -0.66
N SER A 143 21.59 7.10 0.54
CA SER A 143 21.72 5.90 1.40
C SER A 143 20.38 5.51 2.03
N ASP A 144 20.27 4.28 2.51
CA ASP A 144 19.07 3.79 3.20
C ASP A 144 18.70 4.63 4.44
N ASP A 145 19.71 5.18 5.11
CA ASP A 145 19.50 6.10 6.24
C ASP A 145 18.91 7.43 5.79
N ARG A 146 19.34 7.94 4.63
CA ARG A 146 18.77 9.15 4.03
C ARG A 146 17.35 8.91 3.54
N VAL A 147 17.08 7.79 2.86
CA VAL A 147 15.71 7.39 2.46
C VAL A 147 14.80 7.27 3.67
N ARG A 148 15.26 6.64 4.75
CA ARG A 148 14.48 6.55 6.01
C ARG A 148 14.20 7.92 6.62
N ALA A 149 15.17 8.82 6.59
CA ALA A 149 15.00 10.18 7.10
C ALA A 149 13.94 10.95 6.28
N GLU A 150 13.98 10.84 4.96
CA GLU A 150 12.98 11.44 4.06
C GLU A 150 11.61 10.82 4.23
N PHE A 151 11.52 9.50 4.35
CA PHE A 151 10.25 8.83 4.63
C PHE A 151 9.64 9.31 5.96
N ARG A 152 10.45 9.39 7.03
CA ARG A 152 10.00 9.96 8.32
C ARG A 152 9.61 11.43 8.20
N ALA A 153 10.35 12.23 7.41
CA ALA A 153 10.01 13.63 7.17
C ALA A 153 8.64 13.78 6.49
N GLN A 154 8.38 12.97 5.46
CA GLN A 154 7.07 12.91 4.81
C GLN A 154 5.95 12.53 5.79
N LEU A 155 6.18 11.53 6.64
CA LEU A 155 5.21 11.14 7.67
C LEU A 155 4.94 12.29 8.67
N ARG A 156 5.96 13.08 9.05
CA ARG A 156 5.76 14.28 9.90
C ARG A 156 4.92 15.34 9.20
N THR A 157 5.18 15.61 7.92
CA THR A 157 4.36 16.54 7.13
C THR A 157 2.89 16.10 7.06
N LEU A 158 2.65 14.79 7.01
CA LEU A 158 1.31 14.22 7.04
C LEU A 158 0.70 14.12 8.46
N GLN A 159 1.41 14.59 9.49
CA GLN A 159 1.04 14.44 10.91
C GLN A 159 0.85 12.97 11.35
N GLN A 160 1.56 12.06 10.68
CA GLN A 160 1.51 10.61 10.87
C GLN A 160 2.72 10.07 11.64
N LEU A 161 3.67 10.93 11.98
CA LEU A 161 4.78 10.62 12.89
C LEU A 161 4.81 11.67 14.00
N GLY A 162 4.51 11.25 15.22
CA GLY A 162 4.54 12.13 16.39
C GLY A 162 5.96 12.41 16.87
N GLU A 163 6.11 13.40 17.77
CA GLU A 163 7.42 13.82 18.32
C GLU A 163 8.22 12.70 18.99
N ASN A 164 7.55 11.66 19.49
CA ASN A 164 8.18 10.48 20.13
C ASN A 164 8.64 9.40 19.12
N ASP A 165 8.73 9.71 17.83
CA ASP A 165 8.95 8.77 16.72
C ASP A 165 7.91 7.62 16.66
N PHE A 166 6.75 7.81 17.31
CA PHE A 166 5.65 6.87 17.21
C PHE A 166 4.96 7.06 15.85
N ILE A 167 5.12 6.08 14.96
CA ILE A 167 4.39 6.06 13.68
C ILE A 167 2.94 5.75 13.98
N ARG A 168 2.10 6.75 13.69
CA ARG A 168 0.66 6.60 13.74
C ARG A 168 0.19 5.94 12.44
N THR A 169 -0.94 5.30 12.55
CA THR A 169 -1.77 4.78 11.48
C THR A 169 -1.86 5.75 10.28
N PRO A 170 -2.02 5.28 9.02
CA PRO A 170 -2.43 3.94 8.57
C PRO A 170 -1.29 2.93 8.31
N ALA A 171 -1.68 1.67 8.00
CA ALA A 171 -0.80 0.51 7.80
C ALA A 171 0.34 0.70 6.78
N ARG A 172 0.23 1.68 5.88
CA ARG A 172 1.27 1.98 4.88
C ARG A 172 2.50 2.73 5.42
N ASN A 173 2.47 3.15 6.69
CA ASN A 173 3.51 4.02 7.25
C ASN A 173 4.72 3.27 7.82
N TYR A 174 4.69 1.94 7.86
CA TYR A 174 5.73 1.15 8.51
C TYR A 174 6.99 0.97 7.67
N ALA A 175 6.84 0.87 6.35
CA ALA A 175 7.97 0.68 5.45
C ALA A 175 7.70 1.34 4.09
N CYS A 176 8.77 1.70 3.40
CA CYS A 176 8.72 2.11 2.00
C CYS A 176 9.54 1.17 1.12
N LEU A 177 9.09 1.01 -0.13
CA LEU A 177 9.81 0.32 -1.19
C LEU A 177 10.83 1.29 -1.77
N VAL A 178 12.02 0.77 -2.08
CA VAL A 178 13.09 1.56 -2.69
C VAL A 178 13.36 1.05 -4.09
N LEU A 179 13.17 1.95 -5.07
CA LEU A 179 13.21 1.62 -6.50
C LEU A 179 14.35 2.36 -7.18
N ASP A 180 15.47 1.66 -7.31
CA ASP A 180 16.59 2.05 -8.17
C ASP A 180 16.36 1.62 -9.62
N LYS A 181 17.27 2.01 -10.50
CA LYS A 181 17.18 1.68 -11.93
C LYS A 181 17.03 0.18 -12.18
N PRO A 182 17.88 -0.72 -11.63
CA PRO A 182 17.70 -2.15 -11.81
C PRO A 182 16.33 -2.66 -11.37
N THR A 183 15.81 -2.17 -10.24
CA THR A 183 14.50 -2.59 -9.72
C THR A 183 13.36 -2.13 -10.62
N VAL A 184 13.37 -0.88 -11.10
CA VAL A 184 12.35 -0.37 -12.03
C VAL A 184 12.34 -1.16 -13.32
N PHE A 185 13.51 -1.45 -13.91
CA PHE A 185 13.58 -2.24 -15.13
C PHE A 185 13.10 -3.68 -14.89
N MET A 186 13.53 -4.31 -13.79
CA MET A 186 13.08 -5.65 -13.41
C MET A 186 11.55 -5.73 -13.27
N LEU A 187 10.93 -4.71 -12.67
CA LEU A 187 9.47 -4.59 -12.53
C LEU A 187 8.79 -4.33 -13.87
N ALA A 188 9.31 -3.40 -14.67
CA ALA A 188 8.72 -3.06 -15.97
C ALA A 188 8.76 -4.23 -16.96
N ASP A 189 9.78 -5.08 -16.86
CA ASP A 189 9.98 -6.24 -17.74
C ASP A 189 9.33 -7.52 -17.19
N LEU A 190 8.48 -7.42 -16.15
CA LEU A 190 7.69 -8.54 -15.67
C LEU A 190 6.73 -9.02 -16.76
N SER A 191 6.65 -10.35 -16.88
CA SER A 191 5.60 -11.04 -17.62
C SER A 191 4.82 -11.91 -16.65
N PHE A 192 3.52 -12.00 -16.87
CA PHE A 192 2.62 -12.75 -16.00
C PHE A 192 2.25 -14.07 -16.70
N PRO A 193 2.41 -15.22 -16.04
CA PRO A 193 1.92 -16.48 -16.58
C PRO A 193 0.40 -16.46 -16.64
N ASP A 194 -0.18 -17.26 -17.53
CA ASP A 194 -1.64 -17.39 -17.65
C ASP A 194 -2.27 -17.91 -16.34
N ASN A 195 -1.57 -18.80 -15.65
CA ASN A 195 -2.01 -19.38 -14.38
C ASN A 195 -1.31 -18.72 -13.18
N MET A 196 -2.08 -18.14 -12.26
CA MET A 196 -1.59 -17.55 -11.01
C MET A 196 -0.79 -18.52 -10.13
N ARG A 197 -1.02 -19.83 -10.27
CA ARG A 197 -0.25 -20.84 -9.51
C ARG A 197 1.21 -20.90 -9.92
N ASP A 198 1.55 -20.40 -11.12
CA ASP A 198 2.90 -20.35 -11.62
C ASP A 198 3.63 -19.08 -11.18
N ASP A 199 2.97 -18.12 -10.54
CA ASP A 199 3.57 -16.85 -10.11
C ASP A 199 4.75 -17.04 -9.17
N TRP A 200 4.66 -17.98 -8.22
CA TRP A 200 5.75 -18.21 -7.26
C TRP A 200 7.06 -18.63 -7.96
N PRO A 201 7.09 -19.68 -8.81
CA PRO A 201 8.26 -19.98 -9.63
C PRO A 201 8.83 -18.80 -10.42
N HIS A 202 7.97 -17.92 -10.96
CA HIS A 202 8.39 -16.79 -11.79
C HIS A 202 8.94 -15.59 -10.99
N PHE A 203 8.42 -15.36 -9.78
CA PHE A 203 8.69 -14.13 -9.04
C PHE A 203 9.55 -14.32 -7.79
N HIS A 204 9.71 -15.53 -7.25
CA HIS A 204 10.44 -15.76 -5.98
C HIS A 204 11.92 -15.33 -5.99
N VAL A 205 12.56 -15.26 -7.17
CA VAL A 205 13.95 -14.80 -7.32
C VAL A 205 14.08 -13.27 -7.41
N LYS A 206 12.94 -12.56 -7.53
CA LYS A 206 12.90 -11.12 -7.69
C LYS A 206 12.72 -10.49 -6.32
N ALA A 207 13.50 -9.46 -6.04
CA ALA A 207 13.48 -8.78 -4.76
C ALA A 207 13.31 -7.27 -4.97
N ILE A 208 12.56 -6.66 -4.05
CA ILE A 208 12.47 -5.21 -3.91
C ILE A 208 13.02 -4.90 -2.53
N ARG A 209 13.90 -3.90 -2.47
CA ARG A 209 14.44 -3.44 -1.19
C ARG A 209 13.38 -2.65 -0.43
N ILE A 210 13.30 -2.89 0.87
CA ILE A 210 12.42 -2.15 1.77
C ILE A 210 13.24 -1.38 2.80
N VAL A 211 12.77 -0.20 3.16
CA VAL A 211 13.29 0.58 4.29
C VAL A 211 12.21 0.65 5.36
N ASP A 212 12.51 0.02 6.50
CA ASP A 212 11.69 0.06 7.71
C ASP A 212 11.84 1.44 8.39
N ALA A 213 10.71 2.09 8.62
CA ALA A 213 10.61 3.39 9.27
C ALA A 213 10.79 3.34 10.79
N TRP A 214 10.77 2.15 11.43
CA TRP A 214 11.07 1.94 12.85
C TRP A 214 12.50 1.52 13.12
N TRP A 215 13.22 1.05 12.09
CA TRP A 215 14.61 0.64 12.28
C TRP A 215 15.45 1.81 12.81
N LYS A 216 16.17 1.54 13.89
CA LYS A 216 17.16 2.42 14.50
C LYS A 216 18.52 1.73 14.35
N ARG A 217 19.53 2.50 13.94
CA ARG A 217 20.90 1.99 13.87
C ARG A 217 21.28 1.45 15.25
N PRO A 218 21.80 0.21 15.36
CA PRO A 218 22.33 -0.30 16.61
C PRO A 218 23.36 0.69 17.14
N ALA A 219 23.30 1.01 18.44
CA ALA A 219 24.28 1.89 19.05
C ALA A 219 25.67 1.25 18.91
N THR A 220 26.50 1.77 18.01
CA THR A 220 27.91 1.39 17.91
C THR A 220 28.64 2.02 19.09
N ASN A 221 28.51 1.39 20.26
CA ASN A 221 29.32 1.66 21.46
C ASN A 221 29.46 0.35 22.26
N VAL A 222 29.98 -0.69 21.63
CA VAL A 222 30.80 -1.68 22.33
C VAL A 222 31.97 -2.01 21.42
N SER A 223 32.93 -1.08 21.37
CA SER A 223 34.30 -1.44 21.00
C SER A 223 34.86 -2.25 22.16
N SER A 224 34.88 -3.57 22.04
CA SER A 224 35.71 -4.41 22.91
C SER A 224 37.16 -4.29 22.42
N TYR A 225 37.83 -3.22 22.86
CA TYR A 225 39.28 -3.27 23.06
C TYR A 225 39.53 -3.74 24.49
#